data_AF-A0A5C7S3W3-F1
#
_entry.id   AF-A0A5C7S3W3-F1
#
_cell.length_a   1.000
_cell.length_b   1.000
_cell.length_c   1.000
_cell.angle_alpha   90.00
_cell.angle_beta   90.00
_cell.angle_gamma   90.00
#
_symmetry.space_group_name_H-M   'P 1'
#
loop_
_entity.id
_entity.type
_entity.pdbx_description
1 polymer ?
#
loop_
_entity_poly.entity_id
_entity_poly.type
_entity_poly.pdbx_seq_one_letter_code
_entity_poly.pdbx_strand_id
1 'polypeptide(L)'
;MTLRLGDIAPDFVQHSSTGKIHFHDWLGGSWGILFSHPADFTPVCTTELGLTAKLKDEFAKPNVKAHALSDGPLDSPDRWIQQMNETQNT
;
A
#
# COMPACT_ATOMS: atom_id res chain seq x y z
N MET A 1 11.30 -16.96 1.67
CA MET A 1 11.90 -16.85 3.01
C MET A 1 10.89 -16.10 3.87
N THR A 2 10.59 -16.57 5.08
CA THR A 2 9.55 -15.96 5.93
C THR A 2 10.20 -15.01 6.92
N LEU A 3 9.65 -13.81 7.07
CA LEU A 3 10.09 -12.83 8.08
C LEU A 3 9.70 -13.25 9.49
N ARG A 4 10.55 -12.93 10.45
CA ARG A 4 10.31 -13.08 11.89
C ARG A 4 10.34 -11.73 12.58
N LEU A 5 9.85 -11.68 13.82
CA LEU A 5 9.94 -10.47 14.64
C LEU A 5 11.42 -10.12 14.91
N GLY A 6 11.77 -8.86 14.68
CA GLY A 6 13.14 -8.36 14.83
C GLY A 6 13.99 -8.46 13.56
N ASP A 7 13.52 -9.15 12.51
CA ASP A 7 14.20 -9.14 11.22
C ASP A 7 14.14 -7.75 10.58
N ILE A 8 15.22 -7.38 9.91
CA ILE A 8 15.24 -6.18 9.06
C ILE A 8 14.39 -6.49 7.83
N ALA A 9 13.38 -5.65 7.56
CA ALA A 9 12.57 -5.78 6.36
C ALA A 9 13.45 -5.69 5.10
N PRO A 10 13.23 -6.52 4.07
CA PRO A 10 14.06 -6.51 2.87
C PRO A 10 14.04 -5.14 2.20
N ASP A 11 15.21 -4.63 1.82
CA ASP A 11 15.31 -3.41 1.02
C ASP A 11 15.15 -3.76 -0.45
N PHE A 12 13.90 -3.70 -0.94
CA PHE A 12 13.57 -4.01 -2.31
C PHE A 12 13.41 -2.77 -3.17
N VAL A 13 13.56 -2.97 -4.47
CA VAL A 13 13.28 -1.97 -5.50
C VAL A 13 12.11 -2.44 -6.32
N GLN A 14 11.04 -1.65 -6.39
CA GLN A 14 9.82 -2.06 -7.08
C GLN A 14 9.09 -0.89 -7.72
N HIS A 15 8.37 -1.15 -8.81
CA HIS A 15 7.47 -0.18 -9.41
C HIS A 15 6.16 -0.09 -8.61
N SER A 16 5.65 1.12 -8.40
CA SER A 16 4.37 1.37 -7.72
C SER A 16 3.54 2.39 -8.52
N SER A 17 2.27 2.58 -8.13
CA SER A 17 1.39 3.64 -8.66
C SER A 17 1.93 5.06 -8.43
N THR A 18 2.89 5.23 -7.50
CA THR A 18 3.57 6.52 -7.24
C THR A 18 4.97 6.60 -7.87
N GLY A 19 5.31 5.66 -8.75
CA GLY A 19 6.62 5.53 -9.37
C GLY A 19 7.49 4.46 -8.73
N LYS A 20 8.75 4.39 -9.16
CA LYS A 20 9.71 3.39 -8.67
C LYS A 20 10.15 3.74 -7.25
N ILE A 21 10.08 2.77 -6.34
CA ILE A 21 10.49 2.93 -4.94
C ILE A 21 11.71 2.07 -4.62
N HIS A 22 12.58 2.62 -3.79
CA HIS A 22 13.56 1.89 -2.98
C HIS A 22 12.98 1.85 -1.57
N PHE A 23 12.74 0.66 -1.01
CA PHE A 23 11.84 0.54 0.14
C PHE A 23 12.35 1.28 1.38
N HIS A 24 13.64 1.18 1.72
CA HIS A 24 14.20 1.86 2.88
C HIS A 24 14.27 3.38 2.70
N ASP A 25 14.56 3.86 1.48
CA ASP A 25 14.56 5.30 1.17
C ASP A 25 13.14 5.88 1.22
N TRP A 26 12.17 5.14 0.66
CA TRP A 26 10.75 5.50 0.69
C TRP A 26 10.23 5.55 2.13
N LEU A 27 10.62 4.58 2.96
CA LEU A 27 10.25 4.54 4.37
C LEU A 27 10.92 5.71 5.12
N GLY A 28 12.23 5.89 4.96
CA GLY A 28 12.99 6.91 5.68
C GLY A 28 12.86 6.73 7.19
N GLY A 29 12.66 7.84 7.91
CA GLY A 29 12.49 7.83 9.37
C GLY A 29 11.06 7.54 9.88
N SER A 30 10.14 7.11 9.02
CA SER A 30 8.75 6.82 9.41
C SER A 30 8.54 5.35 9.78
N TRP A 31 7.51 5.08 10.57
CA TRP A 31 6.96 3.72 10.68
C TRP A 31 6.30 3.30 9.37
N GLY A 32 6.25 1.99 9.12
CA GLY A 32 5.71 1.43 7.88
C GLY A 32 4.71 0.32 8.15
N ILE A 33 3.58 0.36 7.45
CA ILE A 33 2.65 -0.77 7.32
C ILE A 33 2.71 -1.22 5.86
N LEU A 34 3.28 -2.39 5.63
CA LEU A 34 3.25 -3.08 4.35
C LEU A 34 2.19 -4.16 4.43
N PHE A 35 1.16 -4.09 3.58
CA PHE A 35 0.06 -5.05 3.60
C PHE A 35 -0.28 -5.52 2.19
N SER A 36 -0.62 -6.80 2.08
CA SER A 36 -1.01 -7.40 0.80
C SER A 36 -2.51 -7.56 0.71
N HIS A 37 -3.03 -7.50 -0.51
CA HIS A 37 -4.37 -7.97 -0.83
C HIS A 37 -4.33 -8.95 -2.01
N PRO A 38 -5.27 -9.90 -2.11
CA PRO A 38 -5.20 -10.96 -3.13
C PRO A 38 -5.27 -10.46 -4.57
N ALA A 39 -6.17 -9.51 -4.86
CA ALA A 39 -6.39 -9.00 -6.21
C ALA A 39 -7.13 -7.66 -6.20
N ASP A 40 -6.81 -6.83 -7.19
CA ASP A 40 -7.56 -5.63 -7.57
C ASP A 40 -8.98 -6.00 -8.02
N PHE A 41 -9.91 -5.04 -8.04
CA PHE A 41 -11.29 -5.23 -8.51
C PHE A 41 -12.13 -6.26 -7.72
N THR A 42 -11.72 -6.62 -6.51
CA THR A 42 -12.50 -7.48 -5.62
C THR A 42 -13.17 -6.66 -4.51
N PRO A 43 -14.39 -7.05 -4.06
CA PRO A 43 -15.21 -6.20 -3.20
C PRO A 43 -14.56 -5.94 -1.84
N VAL A 44 -14.04 -6.98 -1.17
CA VAL A 44 -13.39 -6.85 0.14
C VAL A 44 -12.15 -5.97 0.04
N CYS A 45 -11.25 -6.23 -0.92
CA CYS A 45 -10.04 -5.43 -1.09
C CYS A 45 -10.37 -3.96 -1.36
N THR A 46 -11.43 -3.69 -2.14
CA THR A 46 -11.87 -2.31 -2.43
C THR A 46 -12.29 -1.60 -1.15
N THR A 47 -13.02 -2.28 -0.25
CA THR A 47 -13.41 -1.70 1.03
C THR A 47 -12.23 -1.51 2.00
N GLU A 48 -11.28 -2.44 2.03
CA GLU A 48 -10.12 -2.39 2.93
C GLU A 48 -9.14 -1.28 2.54
N LEU A 49 -8.79 -1.18 1.25
CA LEU A 49 -7.91 -0.12 0.76
C LEU A 49 -8.63 1.23 0.78
N GLY A 50 -9.93 1.27 0.51
CA GLY A 50 -10.73 2.49 0.62
C GLY A 50 -10.74 3.05 2.04
N LEU A 51 -10.94 2.20 3.05
CA LEU A 51 -10.85 2.62 4.45
C LEU A 51 -9.42 3.05 4.81
N THR A 52 -8.41 2.33 4.34
CA THR A 52 -7.00 2.69 4.56
C THR A 52 -6.68 4.06 3.99
N ALA A 53 -7.18 4.38 2.79
CA ALA A 53 -7.03 5.69 2.17
C ALA A 53 -7.71 6.80 2.99
N LYS A 54 -8.93 6.58 3.52
CA LYS A 54 -9.60 7.54 4.42
C LYS A 54 -8.83 7.79 5.72
N LEU A 55 -8.14 6.78 6.21
CA LEU A 55 -7.35 6.85 7.44
C LEU A 55 -5.92 7.39 7.21
N LYS A 56 -5.57 7.82 5.99
CA LYS A 56 -4.23 8.34 5.66
C LYS A 56 -3.75 9.39 6.66
N ASP A 57 -4.60 10.35 7.00
CA ASP A 57 -4.23 11.43 7.93
C ASP A 57 -4.09 10.93 9.37
N GLU A 58 -4.86 9.90 9.76
CA GLU A 58 -4.73 9.25 11.07
C GLU A 58 -3.41 8.47 11.19
N PHE A 59 -2.95 7.81 10.12
CA PHE A 59 -1.63 7.20 10.06
C PHE A 59 -0.49 8.22 10.02
N ALA A 60 -0.71 9.37 9.38
CA ALA A 60 0.29 10.42 9.32
C ALA A 60 0.58 11.04 10.71
N LYS A 61 -0.40 11.11 11.62
CA LYS A 61 -0.23 11.65 12.99
C LYS A 61 0.92 10.98 13.77
N PRO A 62 1.02 9.63 13.85
CA PRO A 62 2.15 8.94 14.46
C PRO A 62 3.34 8.71 13.49
N ASN A 63 3.43 9.44 12.37
CA ASN A 63 4.48 9.27 11.36
C ASN A 63 4.53 7.83 10.80
N VAL A 64 3.37 7.29 10.38
CA VAL A 64 3.23 5.98 9.75
C VAL A 64 2.89 6.14 8.26
N LYS A 65 3.54 5.36 7.40
CA LYS A 65 3.20 5.21 5.98
C LYS A 65 2.58 3.84 5.74
N ALA A 66 1.46 3.80 5.03
CA ALA A 66 0.83 2.56 4.59
C ALA A 66 1.13 2.32 3.10
N HIS A 67 1.52 1.09 2.73
CA HIS A 67 1.76 0.68 1.35
C HIS A 67 1.08 -0.66 1.07
N ALA A 68 0.18 -0.65 0.08
CA ALA A 68 -0.51 -1.85 -0.38
C ALA A 68 0.32 -2.56 -1.46
N LEU A 69 0.25 -3.89 -1.51
CA LEU A 69 0.83 -4.70 -2.58
C LEU A 69 -0.15 -5.78 -3.07
N SER A 70 -0.10 -6.10 -4.36
CA SER A 70 -0.77 -7.24 -4.98
C SER A 70 0.14 -7.85 -6.07
N ASP A 71 -0.23 -9.03 -6.56
CA ASP A 71 0.44 -9.70 -7.69
C ASP A 71 -0.09 -9.22 -9.07
N GLY A 72 -0.94 -8.19 -9.07
CA GLY A 72 -1.54 -7.65 -10.29
C GLY A 72 -0.56 -6.87 -11.18
N PRO A 73 -0.78 -6.80 -12.50
CA PRO A 73 0.02 -5.96 -13.40
C PRO A 73 -0.15 -4.47 -13.05
N LEU A 74 0.89 -3.66 -13.26
CA LEU A 74 0.92 -2.23 -12.87
C LEU A 74 -0.13 -1.34 -13.55
N ASP A 75 -0.66 -1.74 -14.70
CA ASP A 75 -1.73 -0.99 -15.40
C ASP A 75 -3.12 -1.17 -14.73
N SER A 76 -3.25 -2.17 -13.85
CA SER A 76 -4.45 -2.47 -13.07
C SER A 76 -4.70 -1.49 -11.92
N PRO A 77 -3.70 -1.15 -11.06
CA PRO A 77 -3.94 -0.35 -9.86
C PRO A 77 -4.46 1.06 -10.14
N ASP A 78 -4.02 1.77 -11.19
CA ASP A 78 -4.50 3.14 -11.43
C ASP A 78 -5.99 3.19 -11.77
N ARG A 79 -6.45 2.25 -12.60
CA ARG A 79 -7.88 2.10 -12.91
C ARG A 79 -8.68 1.68 -11.69
N TRP A 80 -8.11 0.80 -10.87
CA TRP A 80 -8.78 0.35 -9.67
C TRP A 80 -8.84 1.43 -8.58
N ILE A 81 -7.80 2.25 -8.44
CA ILE A 81 -7.77 3.45 -7.58
C ILE A 81 -8.89 4.40 -8.00
N GLN A 82 -9.07 4.64 -9.31
CA GLN A 82 -10.18 5.48 -9.77
C GLN A 82 -11.55 4.90 -9.35
N GLN A 83 -11.79 3.61 -9.61
CA GLN A 83 -13.03 2.95 -9.18
C GLN A 83 -13.20 2.99 -7.65
N MET A 84 -12.12 2.87 -6.90
CA MET A 84 -12.14 2.94 -5.45
C MET A 84 -12.53 4.34 -4.98
N ASN A 85 -11.96 5.40 -5.56
CA ASN A 85 -12.33 6.78 -5.25
C ASN A 85 -13.83 7.04 -5.53
N GLU A 86 -14.34 6.52 -6.64
CA GLU A 86 -15.76 6.64 -7.02
C GLU A 86 -16.68 5.88 -6.06
N THR A 87 -16.32 4.66 -5.64
CA THR A 87 -17.20 3.79 -4.85
C THR A 87 -17.03 3.96 -3.34
N GLN A 88 -15.84 4.35 -2.89
CA GLN A 88 -15.49 4.47 -1.48
C GLN A 88 -15.44 5.92 -1.00
N ASN A 89 -15.53 6.92 -1.88
CA ASN A 89 -15.38 8.34 -1.53
C ASN A 89 -14.02 8.62 -0.87
N THR A 90 -12.96 8.31 -1.59
CA THR A 90 -11.56 8.54 -1.21
C THR A 90 -10.88 9.56 -2.10
#